data_AF-A0A940AJ90-F1
#
_entry.id   AF-A0A940AJ90-F1
#
_cell.length_a   1.000
_cell.length_b   1.000
_cell.length_c   1.000
_cell.angle_alpha   90.00
_cell.angle_beta   90.00
_cell.angle_gamma   90.00
#
_symmetry.space_group_name_H-M   'P 1'
#
loop_
_entity.id
_entity.type
_entity.pdbx_description
1 polymer ?
#
loop_
_entity_poly.entity_id
_entity_poly.type
_entity_poly.pdbx_seq_one_letter_code
_entity_poly.pdbx_strand_id
1 'polypeptide(L)'
;MGKYMEIVFIQNEGAETPLKILEEQGEDAAINYLRQWDYGDNDGEIYDRNPGGSGDTVYRKGNYVMTYNTSLGYIGLCKIIDEEEQK
;
A
#
# COMPACT_ATOMS: atom_id res chain seq x y z
N MET A 1 -10.19 -1.27 -16.49
CA MET A 1 -9.27 -2.16 -15.71
C MET A 1 -8.45 -1.25 -14.82
N GLY A 2 -8.62 -1.28 -13.49
CA GLY A 2 -8.03 -0.25 -12.62
C GLY A 2 -6.50 -0.34 -12.54
N LYS A 3 -5.81 0.79 -12.70
CA LYS A 3 -4.35 0.88 -12.62
C LYS A 3 -3.90 1.36 -11.24
N TYR A 4 -3.03 0.57 -10.62
CA TYR A 4 -2.44 0.84 -9.33
C TYR A 4 -0.94 1.00 -9.51
N MET A 5 -0.38 2.10 -9.06
CA MET A 5 1.07 2.35 -9.07
C MET A 5 1.62 2.04 -7.70
N GLU A 6 2.58 1.13 -7.62
CA GLU A 6 3.34 0.90 -6.41
C GLU A 6 4.13 2.17 -6.05
N ILE A 7 3.97 2.65 -4.83
CA ILE A 7 4.78 3.75 -4.31
C ILE A 7 5.97 3.19 -3.55
N VAL A 8 5.70 2.22 -2.68
CA VAL A 8 6.72 1.56 -1.88
C VAL A 8 6.22 0.18 -1.45
N PHE A 9 7.12 -0.80 -1.45
CA PHE A 9 6.87 -2.11 -0.88
C PHE A 9 8.01 -2.50 0.05
N ILE A 10 7.68 -2.77 1.31
CA ILE A 10 8.65 -3.08 2.36
C ILE A 10 8.32 -4.45 2.94
N GLN A 11 9.34 -5.31 3.01
CA GLN A 11 9.22 -6.69 3.48
C GLN A 11 10.36 -7.06 4.43
N ASN A 12 10.17 -8.12 5.23
CA ASN A 12 11.13 -8.62 6.23
C ASN A 12 11.46 -7.53 7.27
N GLU A 13 12.73 -7.37 7.66
CA GLU A 13 13.18 -6.43 8.69
C GLU A 13 12.77 -4.97 8.40
N GLY A 14 12.68 -4.58 7.13
CA GLY A 14 12.22 -3.24 6.76
C GLY A 14 10.77 -2.97 7.19
N ALA A 15 9.93 -4.00 7.22
CA ALA A 15 8.50 -3.87 7.50
C ALA A 15 8.21 -3.73 9.00
N GLU A 16 9.16 -4.04 9.88
CA GLU A 16 8.93 -3.98 11.34
C GLU A 16 8.50 -2.59 11.80
N THR A 17 9.13 -1.53 11.27
CA THR A 17 8.80 -0.14 11.65
C THR A 17 7.39 0.26 11.21
N PRO A 18 7.01 0.19 9.92
CA PRO A 18 5.67 0.55 9.49
C PRO A 18 4.58 -0.38 10.05
N LEU A 19 4.85 -1.67 10.25
CA LEU A 19 3.91 -2.58 10.92
C LEU A 19 3.73 -2.23 12.39
N LYS A 20 4.79 -1.85 13.10
CA LYS A 20 4.68 -1.37 14.48
C LYS A 20 3.87 -0.08 14.58
N ILE A 21 4.06 0.86 13.65
CA ILE A 21 3.22 2.07 13.56
C ILE A 21 1.76 1.70 13.33
N LEU A 22 1.50 0.71 12.47
CA LEU A 22 0.16 0.20 12.21
C LEU A 22 -0.47 -0.40 13.48
N GLU A 23 0.28 -1.18 14.25
CA GLU A 23 -0.22 -1.79 15.50
C GLU A 23 -0.42 -0.76 16.63
N GLU A 24 0.48 0.22 16.76
CA GLU A 24 0.45 1.22 17.84
C GLU A 24 -0.50 2.39 17.56
N GLN A 25 -0.60 2.84 16.31
CA GLN A 25 -1.31 4.05 15.91
C GLN A 25 -2.46 3.81 14.93
N GLY A 26 -2.52 2.63 14.29
CA GLY A 26 -3.54 2.27 13.32
C GLY A 26 -3.14 2.49 11.86
N GLU A 27 -4.01 2.05 10.96
CA GLU A 27 -3.81 2.05 9.51
C GLU A 27 -3.63 3.47 8.95
N ASP A 28 -4.35 4.45 9.51
CA ASP A 28 -4.27 5.86 9.14
C ASP A 28 -2.87 6.47 9.36
N ALA A 29 -2.16 6.03 10.40
CA ALA A 29 -0.80 6.49 10.67
C ALA A 29 0.21 5.78 9.77
N ALA A 30 0.04 4.46 9.58
CA ALA A 30 0.91 3.67 8.71
C ALA A 30 0.86 4.16 7.26
N ILE A 31 -0.33 4.46 6.72
CA ILE A 31 -0.46 4.97 5.37
C ILE A 31 0.18 6.35 5.22
N ASN A 32 0.03 7.23 6.21
CA ASN A 32 0.68 8.54 6.19
C ASN A 32 2.21 8.41 6.26
N TYR A 33 2.72 7.43 7.01
CA TYR A 33 4.14 7.13 7.07
C TYR A 33 4.66 6.69 5.70
N LEU A 34 4.00 5.74 5.05
CA LEU A 34 4.38 5.22 3.72
C LEU A 34 4.28 6.27 2.61
N ARG A 35 3.35 7.22 2.73
CA ARG A 35 3.23 8.34 1.77
C ARG A 35 4.46 9.24 1.73
N GLN A 36 5.35 9.18 2.72
CA GLN A 36 6.63 9.90 2.67
C GLN A 36 7.55 9.39 1.55
N TRP A 37 7.32 8.17 1.05
CA TRP A 37 8.00 7.61 -0.12
C TRP A 37 7.31 7.95 -1.45
N ASP A 38 6.15 8.64 -1.46
CA ASP A 38 5.54 9.19 -2.67
C ASP A 38 6.34 10.43 -3.10
N TYR A 39 7.50 10.21 -3.72
CA TYR A 39 8.37 11.28 -4.23
C TYR A 39 7.77 12.02 -5.44
N GLY A 40 6.60 11.59 -5.94
CA GLY A 40 5.91 12.19 -7.09
C GLY A 40 6.49 11.81 -8.44
N ASP A 41 7.63 11.12 -8.48
CA ASP A 41 8.12 10.43 -9.66
C ASP A 41 7.33 9.13 -9.80
N ASN A 42 6.52 9.06 -10.86
CA ASN A 42 5.66 7.92 -11.19
C ASN A 42 6.48 6.69 -11.68
N ASP A 43 7.62 6.41 -11.06
CA ASP A 43 8.59 5.39 -11.49
C ASP A 43 8.33 4.01 -10.90
N GLY A 44 7.32 3.88 -10.03
CA GLY A 44 6.95 2.62 -9.42
C GLY A 44 6.21 1.67 -10.37
N GLU A 45 6.20 0.38 -10.04
CA GLU A 45 5.53 -0.64 -10.87
C GLU A 45 4.02 -0.38 -10.96
N ILE A 46 3.48 -0.42 -12.18
CA ILE A 46 2.04 -0.29 -12.41
C ILE A 46 1.41 -1.68 -12.54
N TYR A 47 0.42 -1.94 -11.71
CA TYR A 47 -0.39 -3.13 -11.71
C TYR A 47 -1.78 -2.85 -12.31
N ASP A 48 -2.23 -3.71 -13.21
CA ASP A 48 -3.60 -3.68 -13.77
C ASP A 48 -4.64 -4.39 -12.88
N ARG A 49 -4.22 -4.88 -11.71
CA ARG A 49 -5.05 -5.64 -10.76
C ARG A 49 -4.83 -5.13 -9.34
N ASN A 50 -5.81 -5.37 -8.47
CA ASN A 50 -5.69 -5.05 -7.05
C ASN A 50 -4.44 -5.76 -6.48
N PRO A 51 -3.53 -5.02 -5.80
CA PRO A 51 -2.32 -5.58 -5.21
C PRO A 51 -2.59 -6.51 -4.02
N GLY A 52 -3.81 -6.55 -3.45
CA GLY A 52 -4.15 -7.46 -2.36
C GLY A 52 -4.36 -8.91 -2.81
N GLY A 53 -3.62 -9.84 -2.20
CA GLY A 53 -3.95 -11.28 -2.25
C GLY A 53 -5.09 -11.63 -1.30
N SER A 54 -5.69 -12.82 -1.47
CA SER A 54 -6.84 -13.28 -0.66
C SER A 54 -6.60 -13.40 0.85
N GLY A 55 -5.33 -13.31 1.29
CA GLY A 55 -4.94 -13.34 2.71
C GLY A 55 -4.40 -12.01 3.23
N ASP A 56 -4.38 -10.97 2.39
CA ASP A 56 -3.82 -9.67 2.74
C ASP A 56 -4.88 -8.73 3.24
N THR A 57 -4.49 -7.88 4.19
CA THR A 57 -5.36 -6.78 4.59
C THR A 57 -5.13 -5.62 3.64
N VAL A 58 -6.21 -5.19 2.98
CA VAL A 58 -6.20 -4.07 2.05
C VAL A 58 -6.95 -2.92 2.69
N TYR A 59 -6.23 -1.84 2.97
CA TYR A 59 -6.78 -0.61 3.52
C TYR A 59 -6.75 0.49 2.46
N ARG A 60 -7.89 1.10 2.16
CA ARG A 60 -8.01 2.19 1.18
C ARG A 60 -8.28 3.52 1.86
N LYS A 61 -7.55 4.55 1.47
CA LYS A 61 -7.76 5.93 1.93
C LYS A 61 -7.60 6.91 0.77
N GLY A 62 -8.73 7.41 0.26
CA GLY A 62 -8.75 8.22 -0.96
C GLY A 62 -8.17 7.43 -2.14
N ASN A 63 -7.16 7.99 -2.81
CA ASN A 63 -6.51 7.37 -3.96
C ASN A 63 -5.32 6.48 -3.57
N TYR A 64 -5.15 6.15 -2.28
CA TYR A 64 -4.07 5.28 -1.82
C TYR A 64 -4.63 3.96 -1.30
N VAL A 65 -3.96 2.87 -1.67
CA VAL A 65 -4.28 1.50 -1.30
C VAL A 65 -3.07 0.93 -0.56
N MET A 66 -3.19 0.73 0.74
CA MET A 66 -2.18 0.07 1.55
C MET A 66 -2.50 -1.42 1.63
N THR A 67 -1.51 -2.26 1.40
CA THR A 67 -1.62 -3.72 1.56
C THR A 67 -0.63 -4.18 2.60
N TYR A 68 -1.06 -4.96 3.58
CA TYR A 68 -0.15 -5.43 4.62
C TYR A 68 -0.51 -6.81 5.12
N ASN A 69 0.51 -7.50 5.62
CA ASN A 69 0.40 -8.80 6.22
C ASN A 69 1.36 -8.89 7.40
N THR A 70 0.82 -8.77 8.62
CA THR A 70 1.61 -8.88 9.85
C THR A 70 2.17 -10.28 10.06
N SER A 71 1.50 -11.32 9.55
CA SER A 71 1.97 -12.72 9.66
C SER A 71 3.17 -12.99 8.77
N LEU A 72 3.19 -12.41 7.57
CA LEU A 72 4.30 -12.57 6.61
C LEU A 72 5.35 -11.45 6.71
N GLY A 73 5.08 -10.39 7.47
CA GLY A 73 6.02 -9.30 7.70
C GLY A 73 6.25 -8.43 6.47
N TYR A 74 5.18 -7.99 5.80
CA TYR A 74 5.28 -6.99 4.74
C TYR A 74 4.16 -5.95 4.78
N ILE A 75 4.46 -4.80 4.18
CA ILE A 75 3.55 -3.69 4.00
C ILE A 75 3.93 -2.92 2.74
N GLY A 76 2.94 -2.62 1.92
CA GLY A 76 3.05 -1.89 0.68
C GLY A 76 2.05 -0.76 0.60
N LEU A 77 2.38 0.25 -0.18
CA LEU A 77 1.49 1.33 -0.54
C LEU A 77 1.43 1.44 -2.06
N CYS A 78 0.23 1.42 -2.59
CA CYS A 78 -0.08 1.68 -3.99
C CYS A 78 -0.95 2.93 -4.10
N LYS A 79 -0.91 3.59 -5.25
CA LYS A 79 -1.72 4.75 -5.61
C LYS A 79 -2.60 4.38 -6.79
N ILE A 80 -3.89 4.69 -6.69
CA ILE A 80 -4.84 4.49 -7.77
C ILE A 80 -4.60 5.60 -8.79
N ILE A 81 -4.13 5.21 -9.98
CA ILE A 81 -3.89 6.12 -11.11
C ILE A 81 -5.12 6.17 -12.01
N ASP A 82 -5.81 5.04 -12.14
CA ASP A 82 -7.01 4.91 -12.94
C ASP A 82 -7.97 3.96 -12.22
N GLU A 83 -9.12 4.48 -11.79
CA GLU A 83 -10.20 3.67 -11.23
C GLU A 83 -11.29 3.61 -12.30
N GLU A 84 -11.19 2.69 -13.25
CA GLU A 84 -12.34 2.39 -14.09
C GLU A 84 -13.43 1.79 -13.18
N GLU A 85 -14.38 2.64 -12.76
CA GLU A 85 -15.68 2.24 -12.27
C GLU A 85 -16.22 1.20 -13.26
N GLN A 86 -16.26 -0.07 -12.84
CA GLN A 86 -16.94 -1.11 -13.58
C GLN A 86 -18.43 -0.73 -13.64
N LYS A 87 -18.81 -0.06 -14.73
CA LYS A 87 -20.18 0.31 -15.05
C LYS A 87 -20.88 -0.79 -15.84
#